data_AF-A0A1Q9JFW4-F1
#
_entry.id   AF-A0A1Q9JFW4-F1
#
_cell.length_a   1.000
_cell.length_b   1.000
_cell.length_c   1.000
_cell.angle_alpha   90.00
_cell.angle_beta   90.00
_cell.angle_gamma   90.00
#
_symmetry.space_group_name_H-M   'P 1'
#
loop_
_entity.id
_entity.type
_entity.pdbx_description
1 polymer ?
#
loop_
_entity_poly.entity_id
_entity_poly.type
_entity_poly.pdbx_seq_one_letter_code
_entity_poly.pdbx_strand_id
1 'polypeptide(L)'
;MILYSTMLDVNDTLTKEKFVELVIKWNQESQHEENVIPGLEWDGKTMNVKYESDECWLDIEEYRNGNTVAVRYEKVEDNGRIWNTDYVVNFNERKMLIQLDRSFEGEANDLDFTFSTPYFLTLLIDVMLT
;
A
#
# COMPACT_ATOMS: atom_id res chain seq x y z
N MET A 1 -11.96 10.39 2.47
CA MET A 1 -13.13 9.55 2.14
C MET A 1 -12.63 8.19 1.73
N ILE A 2 -13.11 7.11 2.37
CA ILE A 2 -12.79 5.74 1.93
C ILE A 2 -13.50 5.47 0.61
N LEU A 3 -12.75 5.02 -0.38
CA LEU A 3 -13.24 4.70 -1.72
C LEU A 3 -13.40 3.19 -1.91
N TYR A 4 -12.47 2.42 -1.32
CA TYR A 4 -12.49 0.97 -1.39
C TYR A 4 -11.91 0.36 -0.11
N SER A 5 -12.46 -0.75 0.33
CA SER A 5 -11.88 -1.56 1.39
C SER A 5 -12.25 -3.02 1.20
N THR A 6 -11.30 -3.92 1.44
CA THR A 6 -11.54 -5.36 1.46
C THR A 6 -10.68 -6.04 2.52
N MET A 7 -11.15 -7.19 2.97
CA MET A 7 -10.39 -8.07 3.86
C MET A 7 -10.25 -9.44 3.20
N LEU A 8 -9.03 -9.94 3.16
CA LEU A 8 -8.66 -11.19 2.53
C LEU A 8 -8.08 -12.16 3.57
N ASP A 9 -8.34 -13.45 3.38
CA ASP A 9 -7.60 -14.51 4.06
C ASP A 9 -6.20 -14.64 3.43
N VAL A 10 -5.16 -14.75 4.24
CA VAL A 10 -3.79 -14.99 3.76
C VAL A 10 -3.32 -16.36 4.18
N ASN A 11 -2.63 -17.06 3.27
CA ASN A 11 -2.07 -18.37 3.60
C ASN A 11 -0.87 -18.24 4.56
N ASP A 12 -0.43 -19.39 5.09
CA ASP A 12 0.70 -19.47 6.00
C ASP A 12 2.05 -19.20 5.34
N THR A 13 2.12 -19.31 4.01
CA THR A 13 3.33 -19.07 3.21
C THR A 13 3.69 -17.59 3.06
N LEU A 14 2.74 -16.68 3.28
CA LEU A 14 2.97 -15.23 3.33
C LEU A 14 3.61 -14.86 4.68
N THR A 15 4.92 -14.63 4.66
CA THR A 15 5.69 -14.12 5.81
C THR A 15 5.74 -12.59 5.78
N LYS A 16 6.23 -11.96 6.86
CA LYS A 16 6.40 -10.51 6.92
C LYS A 16 7.34 -10.00 5.83
N GLU A 17 8.43 -10.72 5.65
CA GLU A 17 9.47 -10.41 4.67
C GLU A 17 8.89 -10.50 3.26
N LYS A 18 8.20 -11.60 2.93
CA LYS A 18 7.52 -11.74 1.64
C LYS A 18 6.46 -10.68 1.41
N PHE A 19 5.72 -10.30 2.45
CA PHE A 19 4.74 -9.22 2.34
C PHE A 19 5.40 -7.89 1.99
N VAL A 20 6.51 -7.53 2.65
CA VAL A 20 7.28 -6.34 2.32
C VAL A 20 7.87 -6.43 0.91
N GLU A 21 8.48 -7.55 0.54
CA GLU A 21 9.00 -7.77 -0.82
C GLU A 21 7.90 -7.60 -1.88
N LEU A 22 6.69 -8.11 -1.63
CA LEU A 22 5.55 -7.93 -2.53
C LEU A 22 5.16 -6.47 -2.69
N VAL A 23 5.06 -5.73 -1.58
CA VAL A 23 4.74 -4.29 -1.60
C VAL A 23 5.77 -3.50 -2.40
N ILE A 24 7.06 -3.79 -2.20
CA ILE A 24 8.17 -3.15 -2.92
C ILE A 24 8.06 -3.45 -4.42
N LYS A 25 7.87 -4.72 -4.75
CA LYS A 25 7.66 -5.17 -6.13
C LYS A 25 6.47 -4.46 -6.78
N TRP A 26 5.36 -4.30 -6.07
CA TRP A 26 4.18 -3.60 -6.58
C TRP A 26 4.45 -2.12 -6.88
N ASN A 27 5.25 -1.44 -6.04
CA ASN A 27 5.66 -0.07 -6.33
C ASN A 27 6.55 -0.02 -7.59
N GLN A 28 7.53 -0.92 -7.70
CA GLN A 28 8.47 -0.97 -8.82
C GLN A 28 7.85 -1.40 -10.16
N GLU A 29 6.83 -2.26 -10.14
CA GLU A 29 6.14 -2.77 -11.34
C GLU A 29 4.89 -1.96 -11.72
N SER A 30 4.67 -0.80 -11.09
CA SER A 30 3.57 0.09 -11.44
C SER A 30 3.62 0.47 -12.93
N GLN A 31 2.48 0.39 -13.63
CA GLN A 31 2.35 0.84 -15.03
C GLN A 31 2.38 2.38 -15.16
N HIS A 32 2.27 3.06 -14.03
CA HIS A 32 2.27 4.52 -13.89
C HIS A 32 3.60 4.92 -13.27
N GLU A 33 4.50 5.51 -14.07
CA GLU A 33 5.85 5.91 -13.65
C GLU A 33 5.80 6.91 -12.49
N GLU A 34 4.79 7.78 -12.49
CA GLU A 34 4.54 8.77 -11.44
C GLU A 34 4.16 8.16 -10.08
N ASN A 35 3.89 6.85 -10.02
CA ASN A 35 3.64 6.16 -8.76
C ASN A 35 4.88 5.41 -8.23
N VAL A 36 5.96 5.33 -9.03
CA VAL A 36 7.18 4.60 -8.68
C VAL A 36 8.07 5.50 -7.82
N ILE A 37 8.48 5.00 -6.65
CA ILE A 37 9.46 5.68 -5.81
C ILE A 37 10.87 5.25 -6.26
N PRO A 38 11.72 6.16 -6.76
CA PRO A 38 13.03 5.79 -7.28
C PRO A 38 13.95 5.22 -6.19
N GLY A 39 14.67 4.13 -6.52
CA GLY A 39 15.67 3.56 -5.63
C GLY A 39 15.10 2.88 -4.38
N LEU A 40 13.82 2.49 -4.40
CA LEU A 40 13.20 1.75 -3.31
C LEU A 40 13.87 0.37 -3.16
N GLU A 41 14.73 0.25 -2.15
CA GLU A 41 15.42 -0.98 -1.77
C GLU A 41 15.28 -1.21 -0.26
N TRP A 42 14.84 -2.40 0.11
CA TRP A 42 14.70 -2.79 1.51
C TRP A 42 15.83 -3.71 1.94
N ASP A 43 16.44 -3.38 3.07
CA ASP A 43 17.67 -4.03 3.54
C ASP A 43 17.43 -5.40 4.21
N GLY A 44 16.17 -5.81 4.34
CA GLY A 44 15.76 -7.06 4.98
C GLY A 44 15.92 -7.09 6.50
N LYS A 45 16.33 -5.99 7.14
CA LYS A 45 16.66 -5.95 8.58
C LYS A 45 15.64 -5.21 9.41
N THR A 46 15.08 -4.13 8.88
CA THR A 46 14.18 -3.25 9.64
C THR A 46 12.84 -3.11 8.95
N MET A 47 11.76 -3.42 9.66
CA MET A 47 10.39 -3.30 9.15
C MET A 47 9.79 -1.90 9.34
N ASN A 48 10.52 -1.00 9.99
CA ASN A 48 10.09 0.37 10.24
C ASN A 48 10.94 1.28 9.37
N VAL A 49 10.43 1.62 8.18
CA VAL A 49 11.18 2.34 7.16
C VAL A 49 10.23 3.17 6.31
N LYS A 50 10.67 4.39 5.98
CA LYS A 50 9.96 5.30 5.10
C LYS A 50 10.82 5.65 3.88
N TYR A 51 10.20 5.59 2.71
CA TYR A 51 10.75 6.01 1.42
C TYR A 51 9.94 7.19 0.91
N GLU A 52 10.61 8.24 0.44
CA GLU A 52 9.96 9.48 -0.01
C GLU A 52 10.52 9.90 -1.37
N SER A 53 9.65 10.51 -2.17
CA SER A 53 9.95 11.22 -3.41
C SER A 53 9.18 12.56 -3.40
N ASP A 54 9.24 13.33 -4.48
CA ASP A 54 8.61 14.66 -4.53
C ASP A 54 7.09 14.62 -4.28
N GLU A 55 6.38 13.62 -4.83
CA GLU A 55 4.92 13.54 -4.81
C GLU A 55 4.36 12.32 -4.08
N CYS A 56 5.20 11.31 -3.81
CA CYS A 56 4.73 10.09 -3.15
C CYS A 56 5.70 9.56 -2.11
N TRP A 57 5.15 8.86 -1.12
CA TRP A 57 5.92 8.18 -0.10
C TRP A 57 5.32 6.81 0.24
N LEU A 58 6.17 5.95 0.79
CA LEU A 58 5.81 4.62 1.28
C LEU A 58 6.40 4.42 2.67
N ASP A 59 5.55 4.11 3.63
CA ASP A 59 5.94 3.86 5.02
C ASP A 59 5.53 2.44 5.41
N ILE A 60 6.46 1.73 6.04
CA ILE A 60 6.29 0.36 6.53
C ILE A 60 6.46 0.43 8.04
N GLU A 61 5.52 -0.15 8.78
CA GLU A 61 5.53 -0.16 10.24
C GLU A 61 5.16 -1.54 10.79
N GLU A 62 5.99 -2.07 11.69
CA GLU A 62 5.73 -3.32 12.39
C GLU A 62 5.21 -3.08 13.81
N TYR A 63 4.00 -3.57 14.09
CA TYR A 63 3.51 -3.75 15.45
C TYR A 63 3.83 -5.17 15.95
N ARG A 64 4.99 -5.31 16.60
CA ARG A 64 5.54 -6.60 17.06
C ARG A 64 4.60 -7.37 17.99
N ASN A 65 3.97 -6.69 18.95
CA ASN A 65 3.13 -7.35 19.95
C ASN A 65 1.84 -7.95 19.35
N GLY A 66 1.32 -7.34 18.28
CA GLY A 66 0.16 -7.84 17.55
C GLY A 66 0.53 -8.66 16.31
N ASN A 67 1.82 -8.96 16.10
CA ASN A 67 2.31 -9.65 14.92
C ASN A 67 1.71 -9.09 13.62
N THR A 68 1.74 -7.76 13.49
CA THR A 68 1.09 -7.03 12.41
C THR A 68 2.10 -6.15 11.69
N VAL A 69 2.02 -6.11 10.36
CA VAL A 69 2.77 -5.16 9.54
C VAL A 69 1.77 -4.32 8.75
N ALA A 70 1.94 -3.00 8.82
CA ALA A 70 1.17 -2.04 8.06
C ALA A 70 2.08 -1.35 7.05
N VAL A 71 1.55 -1.12 5.86
CA VAL A 71 2.19 -0.31 4.83
C VAL A 71 1.19 0.74 4.38
N ARG A 72 1.63 1.99 4.32
CA ARG A 72 0.92 3.05 3.61
C ARG A 72 1.73 3.53 2.43
N TYR A 73 1.08 3.61 1.28
CA TYR A 73 1.55 4.40 0.14
C TYR A 73 0.65 5.63 0.01
N GLU A 74 1.24 6.82 -0.03
CA GLU A 74 0.53 8.06 -0.28
C GLU A 74 1.06 8.73 -1.53
N LYS A 75 0.16 9.33 -2.31
CA LYS A 75 0.49 10.19 -3.45
C LYS A 75 -0.30 11.48 -3.39
N VAL A 76 0.39 12.59 -3.60
CA VAL A 76 -0.20 13.92 -3.75
C VAL A 76 -0.16 14.31 -5.21
N GLU A 77 -1.30 14.69 -5.78
CA GLU A 77 -1.40 15.22 -7.14
C GLU A 77 -1.31 16.76 -7.14
N ASP A 78 -0.93 17.35 -8.28
CA ASP A 78 -0.83 18.81 -8.50
C ASP A 78 -2.09 19.61 -8.12
N ASN A 79 -3.27 18.97 -8.20
CA ASN A 79 -4.56 19.57 -7.85
C ASN A 79 -4.85 19.55 -6.34
N GLY A 80 -3.90 19.10 -5.51
CA GLY A 80 -4.04 18.97 -4.06
C GLY A 80 -4.82 17.72 -3.61
N ARG A 81 -5.11 16.79 -4.53
CA ARG A 81 -5.74 15.50 -4.22
C ARG A 81 -4.69 14.55 -3.63
N ILE A 82 -5.04 13.92 -2.52
CA ILE A 82 -4.19 12.95 -1.83
C ILE A 82 -4.83 11.58 -1.92
N TRP A 83 -4.07 10.59 -2.40
CA TRP A 83 -4.47 9.18 -2.45
C TRP A 83 -3.68 8.39 -1.42
N ASN A 84 -4.39 7.65 -0.57
CA ASN A 84 -3.81 6.73 0.40
C ASN A 84 -4.18 5.29 0.05
N THR A 85 -3.19 4.42 -0.03
CA THR A 85 -3.38 2.97 -0.09
C THR A 85 -2.74 2.31 1.11
N ASP A 86 -3.55 1.65 1.94
CA ASP A 86 -3.10 0.96 3.14
C ASP A 86 -3.18 -0.56 2.96
N TYR A 87 -2.09 -1.25 3.24
CA TYR A 87 -2.01 -2.71 3.35
C TYR A 87 -1.69 -3.07 4.79
N VAL A 88 -2.58 -3.80 5.48
CA VAL A 88 -2.35 -4.19 6.87
C VAL A 88 -2.55 -5.69 7.02
N VAL A 89 -1.50 -6.40 7.42
CA VAL A 89 -1.52 -7.86 7.61
C VAL A 89 -1.35 -8.20 9.07
N ASN A 90 -2.33 -8.89 9.65
CA ASN A 90 -2.20 -9.56 10.94
C ASN A 90 -1.83 -11.03 10.70
N PHE A 91 -0.60 -11.40 11.05
CA PHE A 91 -0.05 -12.72 10.79
C PHE A 91 -0.53 -13.78 11.81
N ASN A 92 -1.10 -13.36 12.94
CA ASN A 92 -1.75 -14.28 13.88
C ASN A 92 -3.14 -14.68 13.37
N GLU A 93 -3.92 -13.69 12.94
CA GLU A 93 -5.28 -13.90 12.45
C GLU A 93 -5.33 -14.38 11.00
N ARG A 94 -4.22 -14.27 10.27
CA ARG A 94 -4.11 -14.60 8.85
C ARG A 94 -5.11 -13.80 8.00
N LYS A 95 -5.20 -12.51 8.31
CA LYS A 95 -6.05 -11.54 7.59
C LYS A 95 -5.21 -10.39 7.06
N MET A 96 -5.52 -9.99 5.83
CA MET A 96 -5.00 -8.77 5.21
C MET A 96 -6.17 -7.82 4.96
N LEU A 97 -6.09 -6.61 5.49
CA LEU A 97 -6.90 -5.47 5.07
C LEU A 97 -6.19 -4.77 3.93
N ILE A 98 -6.94 -4.42 2.88
CA ILE A 98 -6.53 -3.36 1.97
C ILE A 98 -7.57 -2.26 1.92
N GLN A 99 -7.11 -1.00 1.99
CA GLN A 99 -7.96 0.18 1.92
C GLN A 99 -7.38 1.18 0.92
N LEU A 100 -8.28 1.80 0.14
CA LEU A 100 -8.00 3.00 -0.65
C LEU A 100 -8.87 4.12 -0.11
N ASP A 101 -8.25 5.21 0.30
CA ASP A 101 -8.95 6.44 0.63
C ASP A 101 -8.34 7.65 -0.07
N ARG A 102 -9.14 8.70 -0.14
CA ARG A 102 -8.78 9.96 -0.78
C ARG A 102 -9.08 11.14 0.12
N SER A 103 -8.12 12.03 0.29
CA SER A 103 -8.25 13.31 0.96
C SER A 103 -7.82 14.45 0.05
N PHE A 104 -7.90 15.68 0.54
CA PHE A 104 -7.62 16.90 -0.21
C PHE A 104 -6.91 17.91 0.68
N GLU A 105 -5.98 18.68 0.10
CA GLU A 105 -5.44 19.87 0.75
C GLU A 105 -6.30 21.12 0.44
N GLY A 106 -6.53 21.95 1.46
CA GLY A 106 -7.18 23.26 1.30
C GLY A 106 -8.65 23.20 0.86
N GLU A 107 -9.04 24.08 -0.07
CA GLU A 107 -10.40 24.15 -0.63
C GLU A 107 -10.56 23.34 -1.94
N ALA A 108 -9.67 22.38 -2.20
CA ALA A 108 -9.79 21.52 -3.38
C ALA A 108 -11.13 20.76 -3.33
N ASN A 109 -12.08 21.25 -4.12
CA ASN A 109 -13.47 20.83 -4.16
C ASN A 109 -13.66 19.90 -5.37
N ASP A 110 -12.83 18.86 -5.42
CA ASP A 110 -12.88 17.92 -6.53
C ASP A 110 -13.94 16.86 -6.25
N LEU A 111 -15.15 17.11 -6.77
CA LEU A 111 -16.30 16.21 -6.71
C LEU A 111 -16.16 15.00 -7.66
N ASP A 112 -15.01 14.82 -8.32
CA ASP A 112 -14.79 13.70 -9.21
C ASP A 112 -14.68 12.38 -8.42
N PHE A 113 -15.79 11.64 -8.34
CA PHE A 113 -15.87 10.34 -7.67
C PHE A 113 -15.21 9.20 -8.46
N THR A 114 -14.62 9.46 -9.63
CA THR A 114 -13.94 8.40 -10.37
C THR A 114 -12.70 7.94 -9.61
N PHE A 115 -12.60 6.63 -9.42
CA PHE A 115 -11.43 5.95 -8.91
C PHE A 115 -11.32 4.62 -9.63
N SER A 116 -10.09 4.20 -9.90
CA SER A 116 -9.83 2.82 -10.28
C SER A 116 -9.70 2.01 -9.01
N THR A 117 -10.29 0.82 -8.98
CA THR A 117 -9.91 -0.16 -7.96
C THR A 117 -8.40 -0.32 -8.04
N PRO A 118 -7.68 -0.26 -6.92
CA PRO A 118 -6.24 -0.35 -6.96
C PRO A 118 -5.78 -1.57 -7.76
N TYR A 119 -4.90 -1.34 -8.74
CA TYR A 119 -4.39 -2.38 -9.65
C TYR A 119 -3.83 -3.59 -8.89
N PHE A 120 -3.42 -3.40 -7.63
CA PHE A 120 -2.93 -4.45 -6.75
C PHE A 120 -3.93 -5.59 -6.50
N LEU A 121 -5.26 -5.36 -6.55
CA LEU A 121 -6.23 -6.45 -6.34
C LEU A 121 -6.08 -7.55 -7.39
N THR A 122 -5.76 -7.14 -8.62
CA THR A 122 -5.48 -8.06 -9.72
C THR A 122 -4.22 -8.87 -9.45
N LEU A 123 -3.17 -8.25 -8.88
CA LEU A 123 -1.91 -8.91 -8.54
C LEU A 123 -2.04 -9.88 -7.35
N LEU A 124 -2.89 -9.55 -6.37
CA LEU A 124 -3.17 -10.43 -5.22
C LEU A 124 -3.89 -11.72 -5.62
N ILE A 125 -4.75 -11.69 -6.64
CA ILE A 125 -5.42 -12.90 -7.14
C ILE A 125 -4.39 -13.90 -7.67
N ASP A 126 -3.36 -13.43 -8.38
CA ASP A 126 -2.32 -14.31 -8.94
C ASP A 126 -1.41 -14.92 -7.86
N VAL A 127 -1.15 -14.19 -6.78
CA VAL A 127 -0.31 -14.65 -5.65
C VAL A 127 -1.08 -15.53 -4.66
N MET A 128 -2.40 -15.35 -4.51
CA MET A 128 -3.20 -16.18 -3.60
C MET A 128 -3.70 -17.51 -4.21
N LEU A 129 -3.63 -17.67 -5.54
CA LEU A 129 -4.03 -18.89 -6.26
C LEU A 129 -2.86 -19.85 -6.56
N THR A 130 -1.64 -19.54 -6.13
CA THR A 130 -0.44 -20.38 -6.29
C THR A 130 0.13 -20.82 -4.95
#